data_AF-A0A5C8MK80-F1
#
_entry.id   AF-A0A5C8MK80-F1
#
_cell.length_a   1.000
_cell.length_b   1.000
_cell.length_c   1.000
_cell.angle_alpha   90.00
_cell.angle_beta   90.00
_cell.angle_gamma   90.00
#
_symmetry.space_group_name_H-M   'P 1'
#
loop_
_entity.id
_entity.type
_entity.pdbx_description
1 polymer ?
#
loop_
_entity_poly.entity_id
_entity_poly.type
_entity_poly.pdbx_seq_one_letter_code
_entity_poly.pdbx_strand_id
1 'polypeptide(L)'
;MENNIAKMIDHTLLKADATKAQIVKLCEEAKQYGFASVCVNPTWVATAAELLKGTDVKVCTVIGFPLGANTPETKAFETKNAIENGAAEVDIVINVGALKDGNDDLVERD
;
A
#
# COMPACT_ATOMS: atom_id res chain seq x y z
N MET A 1 -7.36 -26.95 -11.90
CA MET A 1 -7.28 -25.49 -11.71
C MET A 1 -5.81 -25.19 -11.59
N GLU A 2 -5.23 -24.49 -12.57
CA GLU A 2 -3.83 -24.07 -12.49
C GLU A 2 -3.72 -23.02 -11.38
N ASN A 3 -2.78 -23.21 -10.46
CA ASN A 3 -2.50 -22.24 -9.40
C ASN A 3 -1.96 -20.95 -10.03
N ASN A 4 -2.81 -19.93 -10.12
CA ASN A 4 -2.42 -18.62 -10.63
C ASN A 4 -1.73 -17.81 -9.53
N ILE A 5 -0.43 -18.08 -9.33
CA ILE A 5 0.41 -17.38 -8.35
C ILE A 5 0.44 -15.87 -8.55
N ALA A 6 0.27 -15.38 -9.78
CA ALA A 6 0.28 -13.93 -10.06
C ALA A 6 -0.84 -13.20 -9.31
N LYS A 7 -2.03 -13.83 -9.21
CA LYS A 7 -3.18 -13.28 -8.47
C LYS A 7 -3.01 -13.29 -6.95
N MET A 8 -1.85 -13.68 -6.44
CA MET A 8 -1.47 -13.63 -5.02
C MET A 8 -0.27 -12.71 -4.76
N ILE A 9 0.23 -12.00 -5.77
CA ILE A 9 1.40 -11.13 -5.67
C ILE A 9 0.95 -9.67 -5.63
N ASP A 10 1.45 -8.96 -4.62
CA ASP A 10 1.44 -7.50 -4.56
C ASP A 10 2.77 -6.97 -5.06
N HIS A 11 2.77 -6.47 -6.30
CA HIS A 11 4.00 -6.04 -6.96
C HIS A 11 4.48 -4.71 -6.37
N THR A 12 5.58 -4.76 -5.63
CA THR A 12 5.90 -3.74 -4.63
C THR A 12 7.10 -2.88 -5.03
N LEU A 13 6.95 -1.55 -4.94
CA LEU A 13 8.05 -0.59 -5.01
C LEU A 13 7.89 0.52 -3.97
N LEU A 14 8.57 0.34 -2.83
CA LEU A 14 8.55 1.27 -1.69
C LEU A 14 9.89 1.98 -1.44
N LYS A 15 10.82 1.91 -2.40
CA LYS A 15 12.10 2.62 -2.29
C LYS A 15 11.86 4.14 -2.25
N ALA A 16 12.52 4.82 -1.33
CA ALA A 16 12.33 6.27 -1.12
C ALA A 16 12.78 7.11 -2.33
N ASP A 17 13.65 6.58 -3.18
CA ASP A 17 14.14 7.18 -4.42
C ASP A 17 13.37 6.70 -5.66
N ALA A 18 12.26 5.96 -5.50
CA ALA A 18 11.43 5.52 -6.61
C ALA A 18 10.90 6.72 -7.41
N THR A 19 11.18 6.72 -8.71
CA THR A 19 10.77 7.76 -9.65
C THR A 19 9.45 7.41 -10.33
N LYS A 20 8.78 8.41 -10.90
CA LYS A 20 7.56 8.21 -11.68
C LYS A 20 7.72 7.19 -12.80
N ALA A 21 8.86 7.19 -13.50
CA ALA A 21 9.12 6.23 -14.59
C ALA A 21 9.15 4.78 -14.09
N GLN A 22 9.70 4.54 -12.89
CA GLN A 22 9.69 3.21 -12.29
C GLN A 22 8.29 2.79 -11.82
N ILE A 23 7.46 3.73 -11.34
CA ILE A 23 6.06 3.46 -11.00
C ILE A 23 5.23 3.11 -12.24
N VAL A 24 5.46 3.80 -13.37
CA VAL A 24 4.83 3.45 -14.65
C VAL A 24 5.19 2.02 -15.04
N LYS A 25 6.49 1.69 -15.01
CA LYS A 25 6.97 0.34 -15.32
C LYS A 25 6.35 -0.72 -14.40
N LEU A 26 6.27 -0.45 -13.09
CA LEU A 26 5.64 -1.33 -12.11
C LEU A 26 4.17 -1.64 -12.48
N CYS A 27 3.41 -0.60 -12.84
CA CYS A 27 2.01 -0.74 -13.24
C CYS A 27 1.87 -1.51 -14.56
N GLU A 28 2.75 -1.26 -15.54
CA GLU A 28 2.77 -1.99 -16.82
C GLU A 28 3.04 -3.48 -16.62
N GLU A 29 4.03 -3.83 -15.77
CA GLU A 29 4.32 -5.22 -15.41
C GLU A 29 3.11 -5.86 -14.72
N ALA A 30 2.47 -5.16 -13.77
CA ALA A 30 1.31 -5.69 -13.08
C ALA A 30 0.13 -5.98 -14.01
N LYS A 31 -0.11 -5.11 -15.01
CA LYS A 31 -1.09 -5.37 -16.07
C LYS A 31 -0.71 -6.57 -16.93
N GLN A 32 0.56 -6.66 -17.34
CA GLN A 32 1.04 -7.72 -18.22
C GLN A 32 0.91 -9.10 -17.58
N TYR A 33 1.25 -9.22 -16.29
CA TYR A 33 1.23 -10.50 -15.57
C TYR A 33 -0.08 -10.75 -14.81
N GLY A 34 -0.96 -9.75 -14.73
CA GLY A 34 -2.23 -9.86 -14.03
C GLY A 34 -2.05 -10.07 -12.52
N PHE A 35 -1.17 -9.28 -11.89
CA PHE A 35 -0.94 -9.34 -10.44
C PHE A 35 -2.18 -8.94 -9.63
N ALA A 36 -2.17 -9.22 -8.32
CA ALA A 36 -3.28 -8.87 -7.43
C ALA A 36 -3.36 -7.35 -7.23
N SER A 37 -2.23 -6.75 -6.88
CA SER A 37 -2.10 -5.32 -6.70
C SER A 37 -0.71 -4.81 -7.08
N VAL A 38 -0.57 -3.49 -7.14
CA VAL A 38 0.72 -2.82 -6.94
C VAL A 38 0.75 -2.21 -5.54
N CYS A 39 1.88 -2.32 -4.84
CA CYS A 39 2.08 -1.68 -3.54
C CYS A 39 3.12 -0.56 -3.66
N VAL A 40 2.68 0.68 -3.43
CA VAL A 40 3.48 1.90 -3.63
C VAL A 40 3.38 2.85 -2.43
N ASN A 41 4.35 3.75 -2.27
CA ASN A 41 4.27 4.81 -1.25
C ASN A 41 3.07 5.74 -1.51
N PRO A 42 2.46 6.35 -0.48
CA PRO A 42 1.24 7.16 -0.62
C PRO A 42 1.30 8.25 -1.70
N THR A 43 2.48 8.87 -1.90
CA THR A 43 2.69 9.89 -2.94
C THR A 43 2.42 9.40 -4.37
N TRP A 44 2.41 8.09 -4.62
CA TRP A 44 2.23 7.49 -5.94
C TRP A 44 0.83 6.91 -6.16
N VAL A 45 -0.05 6.90 -5.15
CA VAL A 45 -1.37 6.27 -5.21
C VAL A 45 -2.20 6.81 -6.37
N ALA A 46 -2.36 8.13 -6.48
CA ALA A 46 -3.13 8.74 -7.57
C ALA A 46 -2.55 8.42 -8.96
N THR A 47 -1.21 8.33 -9.06
CA THR A 47 -0.56 7.95 -10.33
C THR A 47 -0.83 6.49 -10.67
N ALA A 48 -0.69 5.58 -9.71
CA ALA A 48 -0.95 4.16 -9.91
C ALA A 48 -2.43 3.89 -10.23
N ALA A 49 -3.35 4.57 -9.53
CA ALA A 49 -4.79 4.45 -9.74
C ALA A 49 -5.20 4.87 -11.15
N GLU A 50 -4.69 6.00 -11.66
CA GLU A 50 -4.96 6.43 -13.03
C GLU A 50 -4.35 5.46 -14.05
N LEU A 51 -3.13 4.99 -13.82
CA LEU A 51 -2.47 4.03 -14.71
C LEU A 51 -3.22 2.69 -14.76
N LEU A 52 -3.74 2.20 -13.64
CA LEU A 52 -4.40 0.88 -13.54
C LEU A 52 -5.92 0.94 -13.77
N LYS A 53 -6.45 2.11 -14.12
CA LYS A 53 -7.88 2.31 -14.40
C LYS A 53 -8.37 1.34 -15.48
N GLY A 54 -9.49 0.68 -15.21
CA GLY A 54 -10.12 -0.30 -16.11
C GLY A 54 -9.46 -1.68 -16.10
N THR A 55 -8.50 -1.93 -15.20
CA THR A 55 -7.90 -3.25 -14.98
C THR A 55 -8.41 -3.85 -13.68
N ASP A 56 -8.12 -5.14 -13.46
CA ASP A 56 -8.44 -5.85 -12.22
C ASP A 56 -7.29 -5.81 -11.18
N VAL A 57 -6.21 -5.09 -11.48
CA VAL A 57 -5.07 -4.88 -10.57
C VAL A 57 -5.40 -3.76 -9.60
N LYS A 58 -5.36 -4.06 -8.30
CA LYS A 58 -5.62 -3.08 -7.24
C LYS A 58 -4.44 -2.16 -6.99
N VAL A 59 -4.71 -1.04 -6.34
CA VAL A 59 -3.67 -0.18 -5.76
C VAL A 59 -3.65 -0.39 -4.25
N CYS A 60 -2.56 -0.95 -3.75
CA CYS A 60 -2.21 -1.02 -2.35
C CYS A 60 -1.23 0.12 -2.01
N THR A 61 -1.34 0.65 -0.80
CA THR A 61 -0.34 1.57 -0.24
C THR A 61 -0.07 1.28 1.22
N VAL A 62 0.99 1.87 1.74
CA VAL A 62 1.45 1.65 3.11
C VAL A 62 1.11 2.84 4.00
N ILE A 63 0.78 2.59 5.27
CA ILE A 63 0.35 3.60 6.26
C ILE A 63 1.21 3.51 7.52
N GLY A 64 1.66 4.66 8.03
CA GLY A 64 2.58 4.71 9.18
C GLY A 64 3.90 3.99 8.91
N PHE A 65 4.27 3.83 7.64
CA PHE A 65 5.36 2.98 7.19
C PHE A 65 6.70 3.71 7.16
N PRO A 66 7.84 3.02 7.43
CA PRO A 66 7.94 1.62 7.84
C PRO A 66 7.94 1.40 9.37
N LEU A 67 7.87 2.48 10.17
CA LEU A 67 8.22 2.42 11.58
C LEU A 67 7.03 2.15 12.51
N GLY A 68 5.82 2.46 12.09
CA GLY A 68 4.59 2.27 12.88
C GLY A 68 4.45 3.21 14.09
N ALA A 69 5.33 4.20 14.24
CA ALA A 69 5.44 5.05 15.43
C ALA A 69 4.70 6.41 15.32
N ASN A 70 3.85 6.56 14.31
CA ASN A 70 2.94 7.69 14.19
C ASN A 70 1.76 7.55 15.17
N THR A 71 1.04 8.64 15.44
CA THR A 71 -0.20 8.56 16.23
C THR A 71 -1.34 7.91 15.43
N PRO A 72 -2.32 7.27 16.07
CA PRO A 72 -3.48 6.69 15.38
C PRO A 72 -4.22 7.71 14.50
N GLU A 73 -4.33 8.96 14.93
CA GLU A 73 -4.99 10.03 14.18
C GLU A 73 -4.24 10.36 12.89
N THR A 74 -2.91 10.28 12.92
CA THR A 74 -2.06 10.47 11.74
C THR A 74 -2.26 9.33 10.75
N LYS A 75 -2.28 8.08 11.23
CA LYS A 75 -2.52 6.90 10.39
C LYS A 75 -3.91 6.94 9.77
N ALA A 76 -4.94 7.26 10.57
CA ALA A 76 -6.31 7.40 10.08
C ALA A 76 -6.45 8.49 9.01
N PHE A 77 -5.78 9.63 9.18
CA PHE A 77 -5.75 10.68 8.16
C PHE A 77 -5.05 10.21 6.88
N GLU A 78 -3.88 9.59 6.99
CA GLU A 78 -3.13 9.06 5.85
C GLU A 78 -3.94 7.99 5.10
N THR A 79 -4.61 7.08 5.81
CA THR A 79 -5.52 6.08 5.23
C THR A 79 -6.66 6.74 4.47
N LYS A 80 -7.33 7.74 5.07
CA LYS A 80 -8.41 8.46 4.39
C LYS A 80 -7.90 9.14 3.12
N ASN A 81 -6.76 9.81 3.18
CA ASN A 81 -6.16 10.47 2.01
C ASN A 81 -5.77 9.47 0.91
N ALA A 82 -5.21 8.31 1.28
CA ALA A 82 -4.90 7.24 0.34
C ALA A 82 -6.14 6.74 -0.39
N ILE A 83 -7.24 6.50 0.33
CA ILE A 83 -8.53 6.08 -0.25
C ILE A 83 -9.06 7.15 -1.21
N GLU A 84 -9.05 8.42 -0.82
CA GLU A 84 -9.46 9.54 -1.67
C GLU A 84 -8.62 9.65 -2.95
N ASN A 85 -7.35 9.25 -2.90
CA ASN A 85 -6.45 9.19 -4.04
C ASN A 85 -6.57 7.91 -4.89
N GLY A 86 -7.41 6.95 -4.49
CA GLY A 86 -7.71 5.74 -5.28
C GLY A 86 -7.05 4.45 -4.81
N ALA A 87 -6.51 4.39 -3.59
CA ALA A 87 -6.10 3.13 -2.98
C ALA A 87 -7.33 2.24 -2.72
N ALA A 88 -7.23 0.96 -3.07
CA ALA A 88 -8.25 -0.05 -2.78
C ALA A 88 -7.88 -0.90 -1.55
N GLU A 89 -6.60 -0.92 -1.18
CA GLU A 89 -6.04 -1.68 -0.07
C GLU A 89 -5.02 -0.82 0.68
N VAL A 90 -4.84 -1.08 1.98
CA VAL A 90 -3.87 -0.40 2.83
C VAL A 90 -3.14 -1.41 3.72
N ASP A 91 -1.81 -1.30 3.76
CA ASP A 91 -0.92 -2.10 4.61
C ASP A 91 -0.38 -1.21 5.74
N ILE A 92 -0.88 -1.42 6.95
CA ILE A 92 -0.57 -0.58 8.11
C ILE A 92 0.53 -1.22 8.95
N VAL A 93 1.51 -0.44 9.41
CA VAL A 93 2.49 -0.90 10.42
C VAL A 93 1.96 -0.61 11.81
N ILE A 94 1.79 -1.66 12.63
CA ILE A 94 1.36 -1.54 14.03
C ILE A 94 2.36 -0.76 14.88
N ASN A 95 1.90 -0.19 15.99
CA ASN A 95 2.77 0.39 17.00
C ASN A 95 3.54 -0.70 17.78
N VAL A 96 4.72 -1.05 17.26
CA VAL A 96 5.59 -2.08 17.85
C VAL A 96 6.03 -1.72 19.28
N GLY A 97 6.21 -0.42 19.57
CA GLY A 97 6.57 0.04 20.92
C GLY A 97 5.46 -0.27 21.93
N ALA A 98 4.22 0.09 21.60
CA ALA A 98 3.04 -0.18 22.43
C ALA A 98 2.82 -1.67 22.68
N LEU A 99 2.96 -2.50 21.63
CA LEU A 99 2.82 -3.95 21.77
C LEU A 99 3.86 -4.53 22.74
N LYS A 100 5.12 -4.08 22.66
CA LYS A 100 6.19 -4.56 23.56
C LYS A 100 6.05 -4.07 24.99
N ASP A 101 5.37 -2.94 25.19
CA ASP A 101 5.02 -2.39 26.52
C ASP A 101 3.77 -3.04 27.12
N GLY A 102 3.11 -3.96 26.39
CA GLY A 102 1.86 -4.61 26.81
C GLY A 102 0.64 -3.68 26.76
N ASN A 103 0.72 -2.58 26.01
CA ASN A 103 -0.37 -1.63 25.85
C ASN A 103 -1.26 -2.03 24.66
N ASP A 104 -2.02 -3.11 24.84
CA ASP A 104 -2.90 -3.68 23.82
C ASP A 104 -4.00 -2.69 23.39
N ASP A 105 -4.51 -1.87 24.32
CA ASP A 105 -5.51 -0.83 24.03
C ASP A 105 -5.02 0.18 22.98
N LEU A 106 -3.74 0.58 23.07
CA LEU A 106 -3.15 1.46 22.08
C LEU A 106 -2.94 0.75 20.73
N VAL A 107 -2.55 -0.52 20.73
CA VAL A 107 -2.35 -1.31 19.51
C VAL A 107 -3.68 -1.55 18.78
N GLU A 108 -4.78 -1.80 19.51
CA GLU A 108 -6.11 -2.01 18.91
C GLU A 108 -6.69 -0.72 18.32
N ARG A 109 -6.40 0.43 18.94
CA ARG A 109 -6.86 1.74 18.46
C ARG A 109 -6.08 2.26 17.24
N ASP A 110 -4.85 1.77 17.06
CA ASP A 110 -3.88 2.20 16.05
C ASP A 110 -4.18 1.67 14.63
#